data_AF-A0A5P2BS09-F1
#
_entry.id   AF-A0A5P2BS09-F1
#
_cell.length_a   1.000
_cell.length_b   1.000
_cell.length_c   1.000
_cell.angle_alpha   90.00
_cell.angle_beta   90.00
_cell.angle_gamma   90.00
#
_symmetry.space_group_name_H-M   'P 1'
#
loop_
_entity.id
_entity.type
_entity.pdbx_description
1 polymer ?
#
loop_
_entity_poly.entity_id
_entity_poly.type
_entity_poly.pdbx_seq_one_letter_code
_entity_poly.pdbx_strand_id
1 'polypeptide(L)'
;MKRRPTAEDASQPGGATWVSTFSDRPRSADPTLHFCAHVRATWRRRGDTAIPAAPYTAGQLVRAVIDEAAAACDVLRPDAAEQDIGTALAEALPLGGVGVVVVDATVSIKVDELTRQAAFAAEQLQQNHRRQEELLRRELELDVLARRQAKAREEFLQEHILANPAAARLYTALESSAENWPRLGGPPAGTDLEDLVRMVRQWQPGQQWVVVAQVIHDFVGKLTPEGCKELLVLLAGTVRAFGDEDAARALTAIAGEFQ
;
A
#
# COMPACT_ATOMS: atom_id res chain seq x y z
N MET A 1 11.72 -57.63 18.93
CA MET A 1 10.63 -58.45 19.51
C MET A 1 9.35 -58.21 18.74
N LYS A 2 8.82 -59.23 18.07
CA LYS A 2 7.59 -59.18 17.27
C LYS A 2 6.38 -59.02 18.20
N ARG A 3 5.72 -57.85 18.19
CA ARG A 3 4.44 -57.67 18.89
C ARG A 3 3.31 -58.19 18.00
N ARG A 4 2.55 -59.16 18.53
CA ARG A 4 1.28 -59.64 17.96
C ARG A 4 0.27 -58.49 17.92
N PRO A 5 -0.56 -58.37 16.87
CA PRO A 5 -1.74 -57.53 16.94
C PRO A 5 -2.84 -58.25 17.74
N THR A 6 -3.29 -57.60 18.81
CA THR A 6 -4.47 -57.96 19.59
C THR A 6 -5.71 -57.60 18.77
N ALA A 7 -6.61 -58.57 18.59
CA ALA A 7 -7.94 -58.33 18.04
C ALA A 7 -8.88 -57.98 19.20
N GLU A 8 -9.51 -56.81 19.16
CA GLU A 8 -10.67 -56.48 19.99
C GLU A 8 -11.91 -56.38 19.09
N ASP A 9 -12.96 -57.06 19.53
CA ASP A 9 -14.25 -57.29 18.87
C ASP A 9 -15.18 -56.07 18.89
N ALA A 10 -15.87 -55.84 17.76
CA ALA A 10 -17.25 -55.34 17.72
C ALA A 10 -17.92 -55.62 16.34
N SER A 11 -18.69 -56.71 16.30
CA SER A 11 -19.85 -57.10 15.47
C SER A 11 -20.28 -56.30 14.19
N GLN A 12 -19.90 -56.85 13.02
CA GLN A 12 -20.61 -57.20 11.76
C GLN A 12 -21.66 -56.26 11.06
N PRO A 13 -21.76 -56.25 9.70
CA PRO A 13 -21.35 -57.30 8.74
C PRO A 13 -20.36 -56.86 7.63
N GLY A 14 -19.51 -57.77 7.15
CA GLY A 14 -18.90 -57.67 5.81
C GLY A 14 -17.38 -57.62 5.71
N GLY A 15 -16.72 -58.78 5.85
CA GLY A 15 -15.32 -59.02 5.47
C GLY A 15 -14.30 -58.68 6.55
N ALA A 16 -13.22 -59.45 6.62
CA ALA A 16 -12.09 -59.14 7.50
C ALA A 16 -11.52 -57.76 7.14
N THR A 17 -11.43 -56.88 8.13
CA THR A 17 -10.79 -55.57 8.02
C THR A 17 -9.36 -55.66 8.55
N TRP A 18 -8.43 -55.01 7.86
CA TRP A 18 -7.03 -54.95 8.21
C TRP A 18 -6.60 -53.50 8.42
N VAL A 19 -5.62 -53.29 9.30
CA VAL A 19 -5.07 -51.97 9.61
C VAL A 19 -3.61 -51.94 9.18
N SER A 20 -3.23 -50.94 8.39
CA SER A 20 -1.86 -50.65 8.01
C SER A 20 -1.44 -49.29 8.54
N THR A 21 -0.30 -49.24 9.23
CA THR A 21 0.33 -48.01 9.68
C THR A 21 1.63 -47.79 8.93
N PHE A 22 1.86 -46.57 8.43
CA PHE A 22 3.09 -46.19 7.75
C PHE A 22 3.44 -44.71 7.98
N SER A 23 4.71 -44.38 7.81
CA SER A 23 5.21 -43.02 7.86
C SER A 23 5.59 -42.56 6.47
N ASP A 24 5.28 -41.31 6.14
CA ASP A 24 5.62 -40.71 4.85
C ASP A 24 6.15 -39.28 4.99
N ARG A 25 6.74 -38.77 3.91
CA ARG A 25 7.24 -37.41 3.78
C ARG A 25 6.62 -36.69 2.59
N PRO A 26 5.37 -36.23 2.71
CA PRO A 26 4.70 -35.55 1.61
C PRO A 26 5.35 -34.17 1.38
N ARG A 27 5.34 -33.74 0.12
CA ARG A 27 5.88 -32.44 -0.29
C ARG A 27 4.90 -31.34 0.11
N SER A 28 5.42 -30.25 0.67
CA SER A 28 4.63 -29.06 0.98
C SER A 28 4.53 -28.12 -0.22
N ALA A 29 3.84 -26.98 -0.04
CA ALA A 29 3.83 -25.89 -1.01
C ALA A 29 5.24 -25.40 -1.40
N ASP A 30 6.20 -25.45 -0.48
CA ASP A 30 7.62 -25.27 -0.81
C ASP A 30 8.25 -26.65 -1.09
N PRO A 31 8.77 -26.91 -2.30
CA PRO A 31 9.37 -28.19 -2.66
C PRO A 31 10.62 -28.54 -1.85
N THR A 32 11.21 -27.56 -1.14
CA THR A 32 12.37 -27.77 -0.27
C THR A 32 11.97 -28.19 1.15
N LEU A 33 10.70 -27.96 1.55
CA LEU A 33 10.19 -28.27 2.88
C LEU A 33 9.21 -29.46 2.83
N HIS A 34 9.34 -30.34 3.82
CA HIS A 34 8.58 -31.60 3.87
C HIS A 34 7.94 -31.77 5.24
N PHE A 35 6.74 -32.35 5.25
CA PHE A 35 6.09 -32.81 6.47
C PHE A 35 6.56 -34.22 6.84
N CYS A 36 6.44 -34.60 8.10
CA CYS A 36 6.50 -35.99 8.55
C CYS A 36 5.08 -36.45 8.86
N ALA A 37 4.48 -37.23 7.95
CA ALA A 37 3.13 -37.75 8.12
C ALA A 37 3.17 -39.15 8.74
N HIS A 38 2.28 -39.41 9.70
CA HIS A 38 2.01 -40.74 10.22
C HIS A 38 0.58 -41.12 9.89
N VAL A 39 0.43 -42.17 9.09
CA VAL A 39 -0.83 -42.56 8.47
C VAL A 39 -1.27 -43.90 9.03
N ARG A 40 -2.54 -44.00 9.41
CA ARG A 40 -3.21 -45.23 9.79
C ARG A 40 -4.40 -45.43 8.86
N ALA A 41 -4.30 -46.43 7.98
CA ALA A 41 -5.36 -46.77 7.03
C ALA A 41 -6.01 -48.11 7.42
N THR A 42 -7.33 -48.14 7.42
CA THR A 42 -8.12 -49.37 7.56
C THR A 42 -8.68 -49.76 6.20
N TRP A 43 -8.53 -51.03 5.84
CA TRP A 43 -8.90 -51.51 4.52
C TRP A 43 -9.47 -52.92 4.57
N ARG A 44 -10.24 -53.27 3.55
CA ARG A 44 -10.83 -54.60 3.37
C ARG A 44 -10.53 -55.12 1.97
N ARG A 45 -10.60 -56.43 1.81
CA ARG A 45 -10.42 -57.08 0.51
C ARG A 45 -11.66 -56.84 -0.33
N ARG A 46 -11.44 -56.49 -1.60
CA ARG A 46 -12.54 -56.40 -2.57
C ARG A 46 -12.99 -57.82 -2.91
N GLY A 47 -14.24 -58.15 -2.57
CA GLY A 47 -14.80 -59.50 -2.74
C GLY A 47 -14.97 -59.96 -4.19
N ASP A 48 -14.88 -59.02 -5.15
CA ASP A 48 -15.20 -59.24 -6.57
C ASP A 48 -13.97 -59.56 -7.45
N THR A 49 -12.81 -59.82 -6.83
CA THR A 49 -11.56 -60.02 -7.58
C THR A 49 -10.79 -61.24 -7.10
N ALA A 50 -10.38 -62.10 -8.05
CA ALA A 50 -9.49 -63.25 -7.80
C ALA A 50 -8.05 -62.85 -7.40
N ILE A 51 -7.73 -61.56 -7.48
CA ILE A 51 -6.41 -61.01 -7.18
C ILE A 51 -6.16 -61.07 -5.66
N PRO A 52 -4.97 -61.51 -5.20
CA PRO A 52 -4.61 -61.47 -3.80
C PRO A 52 -4.52 -60.02 -3.31
N ALA A 53 -5.13 -59.74 -2.15
CA ALA A 53 -5.06 -58.42 -1.53
C ALA A 53 -3.64 -58.14 -1.03
N ALA A 54 -3.02 -57.07 -1.53
CA ALA A 54 -1.69 -56.65 -1.10
C ALA A 54 -1.78 -55.42 -0.19
N PRO A 55 -1.23 -55.46 1.04
CA PRO A 55 -1.31 -54.34 1.99
C PRO A 55 -0.68 -53.03 1.47
N TYR A 56 0.32 -53.12 0.58
CA TYR A 56 0.99 -51.94 0.03
C TYR A 56 0.08 -51.12 -0.90
N THR A 57 -0.91 -51.75 -1.55
CA THR A 57 -1.83 -51.07 -2.46
C THR A 57 -2.76 -50.12 -1.70
N ALA A 58 -3.17 -50.48 -0.48
CA ALA A 58 -3.92 -49.58 0.41
C ALA A 58 -3.10 -48.32 0.74
N GLY A 59 -1.82 -48.50 1.08
CA GLY A 59 -0.90 -47.40 1.39
C GLY A 59 -0.68 -46.47 0.19
N GLN A 60 -0.53 -47.01 -1.02
CA GLN A 60 -0.35 -46.21 -2.24
C GLN A 60 -1.55 -45.32 -2.57
N LEU A 61 -2.78 -45.83 -2.40
CA LEU A 61 -4.00 -45.05 -2.64
C LEU A 61 -4.11 -43.87 -1.66
N VAL A 62 -3.90 -44.14 -0.38
CA VAL A 62 -3.96 -43.11 0.66
C VAL A 62 -2.83 -42.09 0.47
N ARG A 63 -1.63 -42.55 0.09
CA ARG A 63 -0.49 -41.67 -0.19
C ARG A 63 -0.78 -40.70 -1.33
N ALA A 64 -1.41 -41.15 -2.41
CA ALA A 64 -1.72 -40.27 -3.55
C ALA A 64 -2.59 -39.07 -3.13
N VAL A 65 -3.61 -39.32 -2.30
CA VAL A 65 -4.50 -38.26 -1.78
C VAL A 65 -3.75 -37.33 -0.82
N ILE A 66 -2.91 -37.90 0.06
CA ILE A 66 -2.10 -37.10 0.99
C ILE A 66 -1.09 -36.23 0.25
N ASP A 67 -0.40 -36.76 -0.75
CA ASP A 67 0.61 -36.02 -1.53
C ASP A 67 -0.04 -34.87 -2.31
N GLU A 68 -1.26 -35.07 -2.85
CA GLU A 68 -2.03 -34.02 -3.53
C GLU A 68 -2.48 -32.93 -2.56
N ALA A 69 -3.06 -33.29 -1.41
CA ALA A 69 -3.53 -32.33 -0.41
C ALA A 69 -2.39 -31.56 0.26
N ALA A 70 -1.26 -32.24 0.54
CA ALA A 70 -0.09 -31.62 1.15
C ALA A 70 0.59 -30.58 0.25
N ALA A 71 0.46 -30.69 -1.07
CA ALA A 71 1.08 -29.76 -2.03
C ALA A 71 0.55 -28.32 -1.90
N ALA A 72 -0.66 -28.14 -1.36
CA ALA A 72 -1.24 -26.82 -1.10
C ALA A 72 -0.98 -26.31 0.33
N CYS A 73 -0.43 -27.17 1.21
CA CYS A 73 -0.29 -26.87 2.63
C CYS A 73 1.05 -26.21 2.96
N ASP A 74 1.02 -25.30 3.93
CA ASP A 74 2.22 -24.64 4.48
C ASP A 74 2.73 -25.38 5.72
N VAL A 75 4.05 -25.59 5.76
CA VAL A 75 4.79 -26.24 6.86
C VAL A 75 4.73 -25.43 8.16
N LEU A 76 4.53 -24.12 8.08
CA LEU A 76 4.39 -23.25 9.25
C LEU A 76 3.07 -23.46 10.01
N ARG A 77 2.07 -24.11 9.40
CA ARG A 77 0.74 -24.34 9.99
C ARG A 77 0.40 -25.83 10.02
N PRO A 78 1.11 -26.63 10.84
CA PRO A 78 0.94 -28.08 10.85
C PRO A 78 -0.48 -28.53 11.24
N ASP A 79 -1.14 -27.83 12.16
CA ASP A 79 -2.50 -28.16 12.60
C ASP A 79 -3.53 -27.93 11.47
N ALA A 80 -3.35 -26.86 10.70
CA ALA A 80 -4.19 -26.58 9.53
C ALA A 80 -3.94 -27.61 8.42
N ALA A 81 -2.67 -27.95 8.16
CA ALA A 81 -2.32 -28.99 7.21
C ALA A 81 -2.91 -30.35 7.60
N GLU A 82 -2.93 -30.70 8.90
CA GLU A 82 -3.53 -31.95 9.38
C GLU A 82 -5.04 -31.98 9.12
N GLN A 83 -5.73 -30.86 9.37
CA GLN A 83 -7.16 -30.71 9.11
C GLN A 83 -7.49 -30.75 7.61
N ASP A 84 -6.71 -30.06 6.78
CA ASP A 84 -6.93 -29.99 5.33
C ASP A 84 -6.70 -31.36 4.67
N ILE A 85 -5.62 -32.06 5.04
CA ILE A 85 -5.34 -33.43 4.57
C ILE A 85 -6.40 -34.41 5.09
N GLY A 86 -6.82 -34.27 6.36
CA GLY A 86 -7.88 -35.08 6.93
C GLY A 86 -9.22 -34.90 6.21
N THR A 87 -9.54 -33.67 5.82
CA THR A 87 -10.76 -33.34 5.05
C THR A 87 -10.70 -33.96 3.66
N ALA A 88 -9.58 -33.79 2.94
CA ALA A 88 -9.39 -34.38 1.62
C ALA A 88 -9.49 -35.92 1.65
N LEU A 89 -8.95 -36.56 2.70
CA LEU A 89 -9.10 -38.00 2.89
C LEU A 89 -10.54 -38.41 3.17
N ALA A 90 -11.26 -37.67 4.02
CA ALA A 90 -12.66 -37.96 4.32
C ALA A 90 -13.55 -37.85 3.07
N GLU A 91 -13.29 -36.90 2.19
CA GLU A 91 -14.02 -36.72 0.92
C GLU A 91 -13.68 -37.81 -0.11
N ALA A 92 -12.43 -38.28 -0.13
CA ALA A 92 -11.98 -39.29 -1.09
C ALA A 92 -12.33 -40.73 -0.68
N LEU A 93 -12.67 -40.96 0.59
CA LEU A 93 -13.07 -42.27 1.10
C LEU A 93 -14.52 -42.63 0.73
N PRO A 94 -14.81 -43.90 0.39
CA PRO A 94 -13.90 -45.05 0.35
C PRO A 94 -13.07 -45.13 -0.94
N LEU A 95 -11.77 -45.37 -0.82
CA LEU A 95 -10.86 -45.50 -1.97
C LEU A 95 -10.83 -46.94 -2.50
N GLY A 96 -11.14 -47.11 -3.78
CA GLY A 96 -11.14 -48.42 -4.45
C GLY A 96 -9.87 -48.68 -5.24
N GLY A 97 -9.17 -49.77 -4.93
CA GLY A 97 -7.99 -50.26 -5.66
C GLY A 97 -8.14 -51.67 -6.22
N VAL A 98 -7.04 -52.16 -6.79
CA VAL A 98 -6.94 -53.52 -7.29
C VAL A 98 -6.97 -54.49 -6.08
N GLY A 99 -8.09 -55.16 -5.87
CA GLY A 99 -8.26 -56.15 -4.79
C GLY A 99 -8.45 -55.60 -3.38
N VAL A 100 -8.44 -54.27 -3.19
CA VAL A 100 -8.50 -53.62 -1.87
C VAL A 100 -9.46 -52.42 -1.90
N VAL A 101 -10.17 -52.20 -0.80
CA VAL A 101 -10.97 -50.99 -0.55
C VAL A 101 -10.53 -50.40 0.79
N VAL A 102 -10.10 -49.14 0.80
CA VAL A 102 -9.81 -48.40 2.04
C VAL A 102 -11.12 -47.80 2.56
N VAL A 103 -11.42 -48.07 3.83
CA VAL A 103 -12.70 -47.71 4.46
C VAL A 103 -12.54 -46.50 5.35
N ASP A 104 -11.41 -46.38 6.04
CA ASP A 104 -11.10 -45.25 6.92
C ASP A 104 -9.59 -44.99 6.89
N ALA A 105 -9.19 -43.73 7.04
CA ALA A 105 -7.80 -43.32 7.07
C ALA A 105 -7.63 -42.10 7.98
N THR A 106 -6.71 -42.19 8.94
CA THR A 106 -6.33 -41.08 9.81
C THR A 106 -4.87 -40.71 9.58
N VAL A 107 -4.58 -39.40 9.62
CA VAL A 107 -3.25 -38.82 9.41
C VAL A 107 -2.94 -37.94 10.60
N SER A 108 -1.70 -38.03 11.08
CA SER A 108 -1.14 -37.07 12.03
C SER A 108 0.13 -36.48 11.45
N ILE A 109 0.27 -35.15 11.51
CA ILE A 109 1.38 -34.43 10.89
C ILE A 109 2.33 -33.94 11.97
N LYS A 110 3.63 -34.15 11.74
CA LYS A 110 4.70 -33.57 12.54
C LYS A 110 5.66 -32.84 11.62
N VAL A 111 6.22 -31.74 12.11
CA VAL A 111 7.22 -30.96 11.39
C VAL A 111 8.46 -30.90 12.25
N ASP A 112 9.58 -31.34 11.68
CA ASP A 112 10.90 -31.28 12.31
C ASP A 112 11.26 -29.82 12.65
N GLU A 113 11.86 -29.60 13.82
CA GLU A 113 12.19 -28.26 14.31
C GLU A 113 13.09 -27.48 13.33
N LEU A 114 14.05 -28.17 12.71
CA LEU A 114 14.95 -27.58 11.71
C LEU A 114 14.18 -27.09 10.48
N THR A 115 13.21 -27.87 10.00
CA THR A 115 12.36 -27.50 8.86
C THR A 115 11.48 -26.31 9.20
N ARG A 116 10.95 -26.25 10.42
CA ARG A 116 10.16 -25.12 10.90
C ARG A 116 10.98 -23.84 10.98
N GLN A 117 12.21 -23.92 11.49
CA GLN A 117 13.13 -22.77 11.57
C GLN A 117 13.55 -22.29 10.18
N ALA A 118 13.83 -23.21 9.25
CA ALA A 118 14.14 -22.87 7.86
C ALA A 118 12.98 -22.15 7.16
N ALA A 119 11.75 -22.66 7.34
CA ALA A 119 10.54 -22.04 6.82
C ALA A 119 10.34 -20.62 7.36
N PHE A 120 10.50 -20.44 8.68
CA PHE A 120 10.38 -19.13 9.32
C PHE A 120 11.45 -18.15 8.82
N ALA A 121 12.70 -18.60 8.69
CA ALA A 121 13.78 -17.78 8.16
C ALA A 121 13.53 -17.36 6.70
N ALA A 122 13.01 -18.26 5.87
CA ALA A 122 12.64 -17.96 4.49
C ALA A 122 11.52 -16.91 4.41
N GLU A 123 10.47 -17.05 5.24
CA GLU A 123 9.38 -16.07 5.29
C GLU A 123 9.88 -14.68 5.75
N GLN A 124 10.72 -14.64 6.79
CA GLN A 124 11.32 -13.39 7.27
C GLN A 124 12.16 -12.70 6.19
N LEU A 125 12.97 -13.47 5.45
CA LEU A 125 13.75 -12.93 4.33
C LEU A 125 12.84 -12.37 3.23
N GLN A 126 11.76 -13.06 2.88
CA GLN A 126 10.80 -12.58 1.88
C GLN A 126 10.10 -11.29 2.33
N GLN A 127 9.67 -11.22 3.59
CA GLN A 127 9.04 -10.02 4.14
C GLN A 127 10.00 -8.83 4.14
N ASN A 128 11.25 -9.05 4.54
CA ASN A 128 12.29 -8.03 4.54
C ASN A 128 12.61 -7.55 3.12
N HIS A 129 12.70 -8.47 2.15
CA HIS A 129 12.91 -8.12 0.75
C HIS A 129 11.78 -7.24 0.21
N ARG A 130 10.52 -7.60 0.47
CA ARG A 130 9.35 -6.79 0.06
C ARG A 130 9.39 -5.38 0.65
N ARG A 131 9.72 -5.27 1.95
CA ARG A 131 9.88 -3.96 2.61
C ARG A 131 10.99 -3.13 1.97
N GLN A 132 12.14 -3.75 1.65
CA GLN A 132 13.25 -3.06 0.99
C GLN A 132 12.85 -2.57 -0.41
N GLU A 133 12.14 -3.39 -1.19
CA GLU A 133 11.63 -2.97 -2.50
C GLU A 133 10.68 -1.78 -2.42
N GLU A 134 9.78 -1.77 -1.42
CA GLU A 134 8.88 -0.65 -1.19
C GLU A 134 9.63 0.64 -0.81
N LEU A 135 10.66 0.52 0.04
CA LEU A 135 11.51 1.66 0.41
C LEU A 135 12.25 2.21 -0.81
N LEU A 136 12.88 1.34 -1.62
CA LEU A 136 13.59 1.73 -2.83
C LEU A 136 12.66 2.41 -3.85
N ARG A 137 11.42 1.93 -4.00
CA ARG A 137 10.42 2.57 -4.86
C ARG A 137 10.08 3.98 -4.38
N ARG A 138 9.85 4.16 -3.08
CA ARG A 138 9.57 5.48 -2.49
C ARG A 138 10.76 6.43 -2.65
N GLU A 139 11.98 5.95 -2.43
CA GLU A 139 13.20 6.75 -2.63
C GLU A 139 13.32 7.21 -4.09
N LEU A 140 13.07 6.31 -5.05
CA LEU A 140 13.10 6.66 -6.47
C LEU A 140 12.00 7.69 -6.84
N GLU A 141 10.80 7.57 -6.28
CA GLU A 141 9.74 8.56 -6.47
C GLU A 141 10.14 9.94 -5.92
N LEU A 142 10.75 9.99 -4.73
CA LEU A 142 11.25 11.22 -4.14
C LEU A 142 12.38 11.84 -4.98
N ASP A 143 13.30 11.03 -5.50
CA ASP A 143 14.36 11.49 -6.39
C ASP A 143 13.82 12.07 -7.69
N VAL A 144 12.81 11.43 -8.28
CA VAL A 144 12.15 11.94 -9.49
C VAL A 144 11.47 13.28 -9.20
N LEU A 145 10.79 13.43 -8.06
CA LEU A 145 10.18 14.69 -7.64
C LEU A 145 11.23 15.77 -7.40
N ALA A 146 12.34 15.45 -6.73
CA ALA A 146 13.44 16.38 -6.49
C ALA A 146 14.06 16.88 -7.80
N ARG A 147 14.27 15.98 -8.78
CA ARG A 147 14.77 16.37 -10.12
C ARG A 147 13.78 17.27 -10.86
N ARG A 148 12.47 16.98 -10.79
CA ARG A 148 11.45 17.84 -11.40
C ARG A 148 11.43 19.23 -10.76
N GLN A 149 11.53 19.31 -9.43
CA GLN A 149 11.61 20.58 -8.71
C GLN A 149 12.88 21.35 -9.06
N ALA A 150 14.03 20.68 -9.12
CA ALA A 150 15.29 21.31 -9.50
C ALA A 150 15.22 21.87 -10.93
N LYS A 151 14.69 21.09 -11.88
CA LYS A 151 14.50 21.53 -13.26
C LYS A 151 13.52 22.71 -13.35
N ALA A 152 12.38 22.64 -12.67
CA ALA A 152 11.40 23.73 -12.66
C ALA A 152 11.98 25.02 -12.03
N ARG A 153 12.81 24.88 -10.99
CA ARG A 153 13.56 26.01 -10.42
C ARG A 153 14.54 26.58 -11.43
N GLU A 154 15.35 25.73 -12.07
CA GLU A 154 16.30 26.17 -13.09
C GLU A 154 15.61 26.93 -14.23
N GLU A 155 14.52 26.38 -14.78
CA GLU A 155 13.71 27.02 -15.82
C GLU A 155 13.17 28.37 -15.34
N PHE A 156 12.63 28.45 -14.12
CA PHE A 156 12.16 29.70 -13.53
C PHE A 156 13.29 30.74 -13.37
N LEU A 157 14.47 30.33 -12.88
CA LEU A 157 15.63 31.21 -12.74
C LEU A 157 16.06 31.74 -14.13
N GLN A 158 16.12 30.87 -15.14
CA GLN A 158 16.55 31.25 -16.49
C GLN A 158 15.56 32.19 -17.17
N GLU A 159 14.27 31.87 -17.14
CA GLU A 159 13.26 32.61 -17.88
C GLU A 159 12.88 33.93 -17.20
N HIS A 160 12.78 33.96 -15.86
CA HIS A 160 12.15 35.09 -15.16
C HIS A 160 13.17 35.97 -14.44
N ILE A 161 14.22 35.38 -13.86
CA ILE A 161 15.20 36.10 -13.05
C ILE A 161 16.33 36.67 -13.88
N LEU A 162 16.89 35.90 -14.82
CA LEU A 162 17.94 36.41 -15.70
C LEU A 162 17.40 37.40 -16.74
N ALA A 163 16.13 37.28 -17.14
CA ALA A 163 15.48 38.22 -18.05
C ALA A 163 15.11 39.56 -17.37
N ASN A 164 14.90 39.57 -16.04
CA ASN A 164 14.51 40.76 -15.29
C ASN A 164 15.27 40.87 -13.96
N PRO A 165 16.22 41.81 -13.81
CA PRO A 165 17.01 41.97 -12.60
C PRO A 165 16.18 42.32 -11.36
N ALA A 166 14.96 42.85 -11.53
CA ALA A 166 14.03 43.07 -10.42
C ALA A 166 13.44 41.74 -9.89
N ALA A 167 13.15 40.78 -10.77
CA ALA A 167 12.67 39.46 -10.38
C ALA A 167 13.74 38.65 -9.65
N ALA A 168 15.01 38.79 -10.04
CA ALA A 168 16.17 38.20 -9.35
C ALA A 168 16.20 38.55 -7.86
N ARG A 169 16.04 39.85 -7.56
CA ARG A 169 16.10 40.36 -6.19
C ARG A 169 14.85 40.04 -5.38
N LEU A 170 13.67 40.03 -6.01
CA LEU A 170 12.43 39.53 -5.39
C LEU A 170 12.57 38.07 -4.99
N TYR A 171 13.07 37.22 -5.88
CA TYR A 171 13.30 35.81 -5.58
C TYR A 171 14.30 35.60 -4.44
N THR A 172 15.42 36.34 -4.41
CA THR A 172 16.36 36.26 -3.27
C THR A 172 15.77 36.76 -1.96
N ALA A 173 14.93 37.80 -2.00
CA ALA A 173 14.23 38.29 -0.80
C ALA A 173 13.19 37.27 -0.30
N LEU A 174 12.51 36.60 -1.24
CA LEU A 174 11.54 35.53 -0.95
C LEU A 174 12.22 34.26 -0.41
N GLU A 175 13.37 33.85 -0.96
CA GLU A 175 14.14 32.71 -0.43
C GLU A 175 14.71 33.00 0.97
N SER A 176 15.19 34.22 1.23
CA SER A 176 15.67 34.61 2.56
C SER A 176 14.58 34.68 3.63
N SER A 177 13.31 34.80 3.21
CA SER A 177 12.13 34.83 4.10
C SER A 177 11.35 33.51 4.10
N ALA A 178 11.84 32.49 3.38
CA ALA A 178 11.13 31.23 3.15
C ALA A 178 10.98 30.33 4.39
N GLU A 179 11.69 30.58 5.50
CA GLU A 179 11.38 29.94 6.79
C GLU A 179 9.97 30.31 7.30
N ASN A 180 9.41 31.43 6.84
CA ASN A 180 8.16 32.00 7.35
C ASN A 180 7.04 32.11 6.30
N TRP A 181 7.14 31.46 5.14
CA TRP A 181 6.08 31.50 4.12
C TRP A 181 5.12 30.32 4.27
N PRO A 182 3.89 30.49 4.81
CA PRO A 182 2.89 29.45 4.74
C PRO A 182 2.47 29.35 3.27
N ARG A 183 2.38 28.14 2.75
CA ARG A 183 2.14 27.84 1.32
C ARG A 183 0.84 28.41 0.70
N LEU A 184 0.08 29.26 1.39
CA LEU A 184 -1.11 29.93 0.89
C LEU A 184 -1.27 31.30 1.58
N GLY A 185 -1.10 32.40 0.83
CA GLY A 185 -1.88 33.63 1.09
C GLY A 185 -1.28 34.77 1.93
N GLY A 186 -0.04 35.20 1.70
CA GLY A 186 0.38 36.57 2.10
C GLY A 186 1.88 36.78 2.20
N PRO A 187 2.37 38.04 2.06
CA PRO A 187 3.74 38.38 2.37
C PRO A 187 4.06 38.10 3.85
N PRO A 188 5.31 37.74 4.18
CA PRO A 188 5.72 37.36 5.53
C PRO A 188 5.65 38.57 6.45
N ALA A 189 5.28 38.34 7.71
CA ALA A 189 5.30 39.37 8.74
C ALA A 189 6.72 39.95 8.88
N GLY A 190 6.88 41.24 8.57
CA GLY A 190 8.16 41.96 8.64
C GLY A 190 8.77 42.36 7.30
N THR A 191 8.11 42.08 6.17
CA THR A 191 8.58 42.59 4.88
C THR A 191 8.04 44.00 4.67
N ASP A 192 8.93 44.98 4.66
CA ASP A 192 8.58 46.37 4.37
C ASP A 192 8.21 46.51 2.89
N LEU A 193 6.91 46.62 2.64
CA LEU A 193 6.33 46.76 1.32
C LEU A 193 6.79 48.06 0.64
N GLU A 194 7.04 49.13 1.40
CA GLU A 194 7.52 50.40 0.86
C GLU A 194 8.94 50.27 0.29
N ASP A 195 9.81 49.54 0.98
CA ASP A 195 11.18 49.27 0.53
C ASP A 195 11.20 48.41 -0.75
N LEU A 196 10.32 47.41 -0.82
CA LEU A 196 10.13 46.58 -2.01
C LEU A 196 9.65 47.39 -3.22
N VAL A 197 8.65 48.23 -3.03
CA VAL A 197 8.08 49.09 -4.08
C VAL A 197 9.07 50.15 -4.51
N ARG A 198 9.82 50.77 -3.57
CA ARG A 198 10.91 51.72 -3.86
C ARG A 198 12.01 51.07 -4.70
N MET A 199 12.38 49.84 -4.40
CA MET A 199 13.35 49.08 -5.20
C MET A 199 12.79 48.80 -6.60
N VAL A 200 11.54 48.33 -6.76
CA VAL A 200 10.95 48.07 -8.08
C VAL A 200 10.88 49.34 -8.93
N ARG A 201 10.51 50.49 -8.34
CA ARG A 201 10.49 51.80 -9.01
C ARG A 201 11.86 52.25 -9.53
N GLN A 202 12.94 51.91 -8.83
CA GLN A 202 14.28 52.39 -9.17
C GLN A 202 14.85 51.74 -10.43
N TRP A 203 14.35 50.56 -10.82
CA TRP A 203 14.91 49.76 -11.91
C TRP A 203 13.99 49.60 -13.13
N GLN A 204 12.70 49.92 -13.02
CA GLN A 204 11.78 50.03 -14.17
C GLN A 204 11.07 51.39 -14.23
N PRO A 205 11.77 52.46 -14.65
CA PRO A 205 11.21 53.82 -14.67
C PRO A 205 10.08 54.03 -15.71
N GLY A 206 9.85 53.07 -16.62
CA GLY A 206 8.85 53.17 -17.70
C GLY A 206 7.47 52.59 -17.38
N GLN A 207 7.30 51.83 -16.30
CA GLN A 207 6.00 51.22 -15.96
C GLN A 207 5.16 52.17 -15.10
N GLN A 208 4.38 53.02 -15.78
CA GLN A 208 3.51 54.05 -15.18
C GLN A 208 2.57 53.50 -14.10
N TRP A 209 2.16 52.23 -14.18
CA TRP A 209 1.25 51.62 -13.21
C TRP A 209 1.85 51.48 -11.81
N VAL A 210 3.18 51.31 -11.65
CA VAL A 210 3.83 51.24 -10.34
C VAL A 210 3.85 52.62 -9.69
N VAL A 211 4.01 53.68 -10.49
CA VAL A 211 3.94 55.06 -10.00
C VAL A 211 2.52 55.36 -9.53
N VAL A 212 1.52 55.03 -10.35
CA VAL A 212 0.10 55.19 -10.03
C VAL A 212 -0.30 54.39 -8.80
N ALA A 213 0.10 53.12 -8.70
CA ALA A 213 -0.24 52.25 -7.56
C ALA A 213 0.32 52.79 -6.24
N GLN A 214 1.56 53.27 -6.21
CA GLN A 214 2.13 53.84 -4.99
C GLN A 214 1.56 55.23 -4.66
N VAL A 215 1.27 56.08 -5.64
CA VAL A 215 0.58 57.36 -5.35
C VAL A 215 -0.83 57.11 -4.79
N ILE A 216 -1.55 56.12 -5.33
CA ILE A 216 -2.85 55.70 -4.80
C ILE A 216 -2.69 55.12 -3.39
N HIS A 217 -1.71 54.26 -3.15
CA HIS A 217 -1.47 53.68 -1.83
C HIS A 217 -1.13 54.75 -0.78
N ASP A 218 -0.21 55.66 -1.08
CA ASP A 218 0.18 56.76 -0.19
C ASP A 218 -0.99 57.74 0.07
N PHE A 219 -1.86 57.92 -0.93
CA PHE A 219 -3.05 58.75 -0.80
C PHE A 219 -4.12 58.08 0.08
N VAL A 220 -4.44 56.80 -0.19
CA VAL A 220 -5.41 56.02 0.61
C VAL A 220 -4.92 55.82 2.04
N GLY A 221 -3.63 55.56 2.25
CA GLY A 221 -3.05 55.39 3.60
C GLY A 221 -3.08 56.64 4.47
N LYS A 222 -3.28 57.83 3.89
CA LYS A 222 -3.36 59.13 4.59
C LYS A 222 -4.78 59.68 4.65
N LEU A 223 -5.75 59.01 4.04
CA LEU A 223 -7.14 59.44 4.05
C LEU A 223 -7.81 59.08 5.38
N THR A 224 -8.59 60.01 5.90
CA THR A 224 -9.50 59.73 7.02
C THR A 224 -10.61 58.78 6.56
N PRO A 225 -11.29 58.06 7.47
CA PRO A 225 -12.40 57.17 7.12
C PRO A 225 -13.47 57.87 6.26
N GLU A 226 -13.78 59.12 6.56
CA GLU A 226 -14.69 59.97 5.79
C GLU A 226 -14.14 60.28 4.38
N GLY A 227 -12.83 60.55 4.27
CA GLY A 227 -12.16 60.78 2.99
C GLY A 227 -12.11 59.52 2.11
N CYS A 228 -11.93 58.35 2.70
CA CYS A 228 -12.01 57.06 1.99
C CYS A 228 -13.41 56.83 1.42
N LYS A 229 -14.45 57.19 2.18
CA LYS A 229 -15.84 57.10 1.73
C LYS A 229 -16.14 58.03 0.57
N GLU A 230 -15.73 59.29 0.65
CA GLU A 230 -15.90 60.26 -0.45
C GLU A 230 -15.12 59.85 -1.71
N LEU A 231 -13.91 59.32 -1.54
CA LEU A 231 -13.11 58.79 -2.64
C LEU A 231 -13.80 57.62 -3.34
N LEU A 232 -14.34 56.66 -2.58
CA LEU A 232 -15.05 55.50 -3.14
C LEU A 232 -16.32 55.91 -3.89
N VAL A 233 -17.03 56.95 -3.44
CA VAL A 233 -18.21 57.50 -4.14
C VAL A 233 -17.82 58.19 -5.44
N LEU A 234 -16.74 58.98 -5.45
CA LEU A 234 -16.18 59.60 -6.66
C LEU A 234 -15.67 58.55 -7.66
N LEU A 235 -15.02 57.49 -7.17
CA LEU A 235 -14.57 56.36 -7.98
C LEU A 235 -15.75 55.57 -8.56
N ALA A 236 -16.79 55.30 -7.78
CA ALA A 236 -18.01 54.65 -8.27
C ALA A 236 -18.68 55.48 -9.38
N GLY A 237 -18.73 56.81 -9.22
CA GLY A 237 -19.28 57.73 -10.24
C GLY A 237 -18.47 57.74 -11.53
N THR A 238 -17.14 57.70 -11.44
CA THR A 238 -16.25 57.66 -12.61
C THR A 238 -16.28 56.30 -13.31
N VAL A 239 -16.25 55.18 -12.55
CA VAL A 239 -16.36 53.82 -13.09
C VAL A 239 -17.70 53.59 -13.81
N ARG A 240 -18.80 54.14 -13.26
CA ARG A 240 -20.10 54.16 -13.95
C ARG A 240 -20.04 54.95 -15.27
N ALA A 241 -19.37 56.10 -15.29
CA ALA A 241 -19.21 56.91 -16.50
C ALA A 241 -18.38 56.23 -17.59
N PHE A 242 -17.50 55.28 -17.23
CA PHE A 242 -16.71 54.46 -18.17
C PHE A 242 -17.38 53.12 -18.54
N GLY A 243 -18.59 52.84 -18.04
CA GLY A 243 -19.46 51.76 -18.53
C GLY A 243 -19.43 50.46 -17.72
N ASP A 244 -18.78 50.41 -16.56
CA ASP A 244 -18.77 49.23 -15.68
C ASP A 244 -19.71 49.41 -14.47
N GLU A 245 -20.99 49.12 -14.69
CA GLU A 245 -22.05 49.27 -13.68
C GLU A 245 -21.94 48.27 -12.52
N ASP A 246 -21.26 47.14 -12.73
CA ASP A 246 -21.10 46.10 -11.69
C ASP A 246 -19.99 46.49 -10.73
N ALA A 247 -18.85 46.97 -11.24
CA ALA A 247 -17.78 47.52 -10.41
C ALA A 247 -18.23 48.79 -9.65
N ALA A 248 -19.01 49.68 -10.29
CA ALA A 248 -19.55 50.87 -9.63
C ALA A 248 -20.50 50.50 -8.46
N ARG A 249 -21.32 49.47 -8.62
CA ARG A 249 -22.20 48.97 -7.55
C ARG A 249 -21.41 48.36 -6.39
N ALA A 250 -20.38 47.57 -6.68
CA ALA A 250 -19.51 47.00 -5.65
C ALA A 250 -18.79 48.10 -4.83
N LEU A 251 -18.26 49.12 -5.49
CA LEU A 251 -17.60 50.26 -4.83
C LEU A 251 -18.56 51.06 -3.94
N THR A 252 -19.81 51.24 -4.39
CA THR A 252 -20.84 51.94 -3.61
C THR A 252 -21.28 51.13 -2.38
N ALA A 253 -21.34 49.80 -2.51
CA ALA A 253 -21.67 48.91 -1.40
C ALA A 253 -20.58 48.95 -0.31
N ILE A 254 -19.31 48.89 -0.70
CA ILE A 254 -18.16 48.99 0.21
C ILE A 254 -18.14 50.36 0.92
N ALA A 255 -18.45 51.45 0.20
CA ALA A 255 -18.55 52.78 0.81
C ALA A 255 -19.68 52.90 1.86
N GLY A 256 -20.69 52.04 1.78
CA GLY A 256 -21.80 51.96 2.73
C GLY A 256 -21.43 51.30 4.07
N GLU A 257 -20.35 50.52 4.10
CA GLU A 257 -19.86 49.80 5.30
C GLU A 257 -19.02 50.70 6.22
N PHE A 258 -18.55 51.85 5.73
CA PHE A 258 -17.85 52.89 6.51
C PHE A 258 -18.85 53.85 7.20
N GLN A 259 -19.74 53.32 8.06
CA GLN A 259 -20.61 54.10 8.95
C GLN A 259 -19.96 54.40 10.30
#